data_AF-A0A1Q7V644-F1
#
_entry.id   AF-A0A1Q7V644-F1
#
_cell.length_a   1.000
_cell.length_b   1.000
_cell.length_c   1.000
_cell.angle_alpha   90.00
_cell.angle_beta   90.00
_cell.angle_gamma   90.00
#
_symmetry.space_group_name_H-M   'P 1'
#
loop_
_entity.id
_entity.type
_entity.pdbx_description
1 polymer ?
#
loop_
_entity_poly.entity_id
_entity_poly.type
_entity_poly.pdbx_seq_one_letter_code
_entity_poly.pdbx_strand_id
1 'polypeptide(L)'
;MTYIIAEPCINTKDRSCVEVCPVDCIYEYVEEVGAFVVPDPSTGAGVDKQVIPRGEATHVPPETGITKEQLKSMLFIHPEECIDCGACESVCPVTAIFPEASVPEQWQSYIKLNYAAFGVKK
;
A
#
# COMPACT_ATOMS: atom_id res chain seq x y z
N MET A 1 -11.61 4.85 10.08
CA MET A 1 -11.94 3.91 9.00
C MET A 1 -10.91 4.12 7.91
N THR A 2 -10.48 3.07 7.22
CA THR A 2 -9.37 3.15 6.27
C THR A 2 -9.76 2.57 4.91
N TYR A 3 -8.92 2.85 3.91
CA TYR A 3 -8.95 2.18 2.62
C TYR A 3 -7.98 1.00 2.62
N ILE A 4 -8.32 -0.02 1.85
CA ILE A 4 -7.60 -1.30 1.78
C ILE A 4 -7.21 -1.55 0.33
N ILE A 5 -5.92 -1.84 0.12
CA ILE A 5 -5.43 -2.33 -1.17
C ILE A 5 -5.58 -3.86 -1.20
N ALA A 6 -6.28 -4.34 -2.22
CA ALA A 6 -6.59 -5.75 -2.45
C ALA A 6 -5.76 -6.35 -3.61
N GLU A 7 -6.09 -7.60 -3.93
CA GLU A 7 -5.44 -8.45 -4.93
C GLU A 7 -5.09 -7.77 -6.27
N PRO A 8 -5.95 -6.92 -6.89
CA PRO A 8 -5.64 -6.38 -8.22
C PRO A 8 -4.36 -5.52 -8.28
N CYS A 9 -3.86 -5.04 -7.14
CA CYS A 9 -2.60 -4.29 -7.07
C CYS A 9 -1.36 -5.17 -7.28
N ILE A 10 -1.47 -6.47 -7.00
CA ILE A 10 -0.35 -7.43 -7.09
C ILE A 10 0.26 -7.39 -8.48
N ASN A 11 1.57 -7.16 -8.54
CA ASN A 11 2.36 -7.03 -9.77
C ASN A 11 1.93 -5.91 -10.74
N THR A 12 0.93 -5.09 -10.39
CA THR A 12 0.56 -3.90 -11.16
C THR A 12 1.37 -2.71 -10.68
N LYS A 13 1.31 -2.43 -9.37
CA LYS A 13 2.09 -1.37 -8.69
C LYS A 13 2.16 -0.05 -9.49
N ASP A 14 0.98 0.42 -9.92
CA ASP A 14 0.84 1.56 -10.81
C ASP A 14 1.21 2.90 -10.14
N ARG A 15 1.06 2.99 -8.81
CA ARG A 15 1.42 4.16 -7.98
C ARG A 15 0.60 5.45 -8.23
N SER A 16 -0.35 5.52 -9.16
CA SER A 16 -1.21 6.73 -9.31
C SER A 16 -1.98 7.10 -8.04
N CYS A 17 -2.31 6.13 -7.20
CA CYS A 17 -2.94 6.38 -5.90
C CYS A 17 -2.07 7.17 -4.92
N VAL A 18 -0.74 7.09 -5.05
CA VAL A 18 0.21 7.76 -4.15
C VAL A 18 0.24 9.27 -4.43
N GLU A 19 0.09 9.67 -5.70
CA GLU A 19 0.12 11.09 -6.10
C GLU A 19 -1.07 11.89 -5.55
N VAL A 20 -2.21 11.23 -5.35
CA VAL A 20 -3.45 11.87 -4.90
C VAL A 20 -3.69 11.74 -3.40
N CYS A 21 -2.86 10.98 -2.68
CA CYS A 21 -3.03 10.82 -1.24
C CYS A 21 -2.59 12.10 -0.51
N PRO A 22 -3.49 12.78 0.24
CA PRO A 22 -3.15 14.05 0.89
C PRO A 22 -2.26 13.91 2.13
N VAL A 23 -2.10 12.68 2.64
CA VAL A 23 -1.38 12.36 3.89
C VAL A 23 -0.23 11.38 3.67
N ASP A 24 0.08 11.05 2.41
CA ASP A 24 1.19 10.15 2.05
C ASP A 24 1.18 8.79 2.79
N CYS A 25 -0.02 8.24 3.06
CA CYS A 25 -0.19 7.00 3.81
C CYS A 25 -0.15 5.72 2.95
N ILE A 26 0.40 5.77 1.74
CA ILE A 26 0.46 4.64 0.80
C ILE A 26 1.91 4.27 0.58
N TYR A 27 2.26 3.04 0.94
CA TYR A 27 3.62 2.58 1.05
C TYR A 27 3.93 1.43 0.10
N GLU A 28 5.18 1.38 -0.32
CA GLU A 28 5.78 0.27 -1.04
C GLU A 28 6.97 -0.28 -0.24
N TYR A 29 7.06 -1.60 -0.10
CA TYR A 29 8.21 -2.22 0.55
C TYR A 29 9.39 -2.29 -0.41
N VAL A 30 10.53 -1.74 0.02
CA VAL A 30 11.77 -1.70 -0.75
C VAL A 30 12.80 -2.55 -0.01
N GLU A 31 13.21 -3.65 -0.65
CA GLU A 31 14.07 -4.66 -0.02
C GLU A 31 15.49 -4.13 0.23
N GLU A 32 15.97 -3.24 -0.63
CA GLU A 32 17.28 -2.60 -0.56
C GLU A 32 17.45 -1.78 0.72
N VAL A 33 16.35 -1.19 1.23
CA VAL A 33 16.32 -0.44 2.49
C VAL A 33 15.67 -1.23 3.63
N GLY A 34 15.06 -2.38 3.34
CA GLY A 34 14.41 -3.25 4.32
C GLY A 34 13.18 -2.62 5.00
N ALA A 35 12.55 -1.65 4.36
CA ALA A 35 11.49 -0.84 4.95
C ALA A 35 10.47 -0.40 3.90
N PHE A 36 9.33 0.06 4.38
CA PHE A 36 8.30 0.73 3.60
C PHE A 36 8.66 2.19 3.37
N VAL A 37 8.41 2.61 2.14
CA VAL A 37 8.60 3.99 1.71
C VAL A 37 7.37 4.49 0.97
N VAL A 38 7.11 5.79 1.07
CA VAL A 38 6.16 6.45 0.17
C VAL A 38 6.89 6.64 -1.16
N PRO A 39 6.45 6.06 -2.29
CA PRO A 39 7.14 6.23 -3.55
C PRO A 39 6.94 7.66 -4.09
N ASP A 40 8.00 8.28 -4.58
CA ASP A 40 7.95 9.59 -5.21
C ASP A 40 7.24 9.50 -6.58
N PRO A 41 6.36 10.45 -6.97
CA PRO A 41 5.69 10.47 -8.27
C PRO A 41 6.62 10.39 -9.49
N SER A 42 7.84 10.91 -9.38
CA SER A 42 8.85 10.83 -10.45
C SER A 42 9.37 9.40 -10.67
N THR A 43 9.16 8.54 -9.67
CA THR A 43 9.38 7.10 -9.72
C THR A 43 8.29 6.47 -10.57
N GLY A 44 8.48 6.43 -11.89
CA GLY A 44 7.46 5.92 -12.81
C GLY A 44 6.81 4.59 -12.39
N ALA A 45 5.63 4.30 -12.94
CA ALA A 45 4.79 3.16 -12.58
C ALA A 45 5.37 1.78 -12.98
N GLY A 46 5.16 0.75 -12.15
CA GLY A 46 5.40 -0.66 -12.49
C GLY A 46 6.42 -1.40 -11.61
N VAL A 47 6.36 -2.74 -11.66
CA VAL A 47 7.14 -3.67 -10.82
C VAL A 47 8.66 -3.56 -10.99
N ASP A 48 9.13 -3.22 -12.19
CA ASP A 48 10.57 -3.16 -12.52
C ASP A 48 11.18 -1.76 -12.32
N LYS A 49 10.39 -0.80 -11.82
CA LYS A 49 10.84 0.58 -11.65
C LYS A 49 11.50 0.74 -10.29
N GLN A 50 12.76 1.19 -10.31
CA GLN A 50 13.49 1.63 -9.12
C GLN A 50 12.62 2.58 -8.32
N VAL A 51 12.44 2.32 -7.02
CA VAL A 51 11.66 3.15 -6.10
C VAL A 51 12.51 4.27 -5.54
N ILE A 52 12.13 5.54 -5.78
CA ILE A 52 12.73 6.69 -5.09
C ILE A 52 11.75 7.06 -3.97
N PRO A 53 12.18 7.05 -2.69
CA PRO A 53 11.30 7.41 -1.59
C PRO A 53 11.08 8.93 -1.56
N ARG A 54 9.82 9.35 -1.38
CA ARG A 54 9.50 10.70 -0.94
C ARG A 54 9.78 10.79 0.56
N GLY A 55 10.98 11.26 0.92
CA GLY A 55 11.42 11.37 2.31
C GLY A 55 12.16 10.12 2.82
N GLU A 56 12.18 9.94 4.14
CA GLU A 56 12.88 8.83 4.80
C GLU A 56 12.00 7.57 4.86
N ALA A 57 12.63 6.40 4.98
CA ALA A 57 11.91 5.15 5.21
C ALA A 57 11.37 5.13 6.66
N THR A 58 10.06 5.16 6.82
CA THR A 58 9.42 5.38 8.13
C THR A 58 8.91 4.10 8.80
N HIS A 59 8.56 3.07 8.03
CA HIS A 59 7.91 1.88 8.58
C HIS A 59 8.71 0.61 8.26
N VAL A 60 9.27 -0.03 9.29
CA VAL A 60 9.89 -1.36 9.17
C VAL A 60 8.81 -2.42 9.39
N PRO A 61 8.62 -3.39 8.48
CA PRO A 61 7.63 -4.44 8.68
C PRO A 61 7.95 -5.24 9.97
N PRO A 62 6.95 -5.49 10.82
CA PRO A 62 7.11 -6.37 11.98
C PRO A 62 7.27 -7.84 11.54
N GLU A 63 7.70 -8.71 12.46
CA GLU A 63 7.75 -10.16 12.26
C GLU A 63 6.35 -10.81 12.30
N THR A 64 5.43 -10.36 11.45
CA THR A 64 4.00 -10.76 11.42
C THR A 64 3.70 -11.97 10.54
N GLY A 65 4.73 -12.70 10.11
CA GLY A 65 4.57 -13.90 9.27
C GLY A 65 4.24 -13.61 7.80
N ILE A 66 4.27 -12.35 7.38
CA ILE A 66 4.22 -11.95 5.97
C ILE A 66 5.60 -12.19 5.35
N THR A 67 5.66 -12.88 4.21
CA THR A 67 6.94 -13.09 3.53
C THR A 67 7.41 -11.82 2.85
N LYS A 68 8.73 -11.64 2.69
CA LYS A 68 9.30 -10.50 1.95
C LYS A 68 8.75 -10.43 0.52
N GLU A 69 8.49 -11.57 -0.11
CA GLU A 69 7.91 -11.65 -1.45
C GLU A 69 6.48 -11.08 -1.48
N GLN A 70 5.66 -11.38 -0.48
CA GLN A 70 4.34 -10.80 -0.34
C GLN A 70 4.42 -9.27 -0.13
N LEU A 71 5.34 -8.80 0.71
CA LEU A 71 5.56 -7.35 0.91
C LEU A 71 5.98 -6.62 -0.37
N LYS A 72 6.80 -7.25 -1.23
CA LYS A 72 7.23 -6.63 -2.50
C LYS A 72 6.15 -6.60 -3.58
N SER A 73 5.13 -7.45 -3.46
CA SER A 73 4.18 -7.76 -4.53
C SER A 73 3.15 -6.65 -4.81
N MET A 74 2.84 -5.81 -3.84
CA MET A 74 1.78 -4.78 -3.92
C MET A 74 2.13 -3.55 -3.07
N LEU A 75 1.30 -2.52 -3.13
CA LEU A 75 1.33 -1.38 -2.21
C LEU A 75 0.41 -1.64 -1.01
N PHE A 76 0.64 -0.93 0.09
CA PHE A 76 -0.12 -1.04 1.33
C PHE A 76 -0.56 0.33 1.82
N ILE A 77 -1.77 0.44 2.36
CA ILE A 77 -2.27 1.66 3.00
C ILE A 77 -2.09 1.53 4.52
N HIS A 78 -1.46 2.53 5.15
CA HIS A 78 -1.33 2.54 6.60
C HIS A 78 -2.69 2.86 7.26
N PRO A 79 -3.27 1.94 8.05
CA PRO A 79 -4.64 2.05 8.52
C PRO A 79 -4.89 3.19 9.53
N GLU A 80 -3.88 3.58 10.30
CA GLU A 80 -4.01 4.67 11.29
C GLU A 80 -3.68 6.06 10.72
N GLU A 81 -3.04 6.11 9.55
CA GLU A 81 -2.70 7.38 8.90
C GLU A 81 -3.74 7.76 7.84
N CYS A 82 -4.44 6.77 7.28
CA CYS A 82 -5.50 7.00 6.32
C CYS A 82 -6.64 7.83 6.94
N ILE A 83 -6.99 8.94 6.28
CA ILE A 83 -8.06 9.85 6.71
C ILE A 83 -9.39 9.62 6.00
N ASP A 84 -9.57 8.47 5.34
CA ASP A 84 -10.83 8.07 4.70
C ASP A 84 -11.35 9.05 3.61
N CYS A 85 -10.45 9.72 2.88
CA CYS A 85 -10.83 10.75 1.90
C CYS A 85 -11.32 10.23 0.53
N GLY A 86 -11.01 8.97 0.17
CA GLY A 86 -11.44 8.33 -1.08
C GLY A 86 -10.75 8.76 -2.37
N ALA A 87 -9.79 9.69 -2.32
CA ALA A 87 -9.10 10.17 -3.53
C ALA A 87 -8.37 9.06 -4.31
N CYS A 88 -7.83 8.06 -3.60
CA CYS A 88 -7.08 6.96 -4.19
C CYS A 88 -7.93 5.94 -4.95
N GLU A 89 -9.20 5.76 -4.57
CA GLU A 89 -10.10 4.76 -5.16
C GLU A 89 -10.34 5.04 -6.65
N SER A 90 -10.69 6.28 -7.00
CA SER A 90 -11.06 6.66 -8.37
C SER A 90 -9.89 6.67 -9.36
N VAL A 91 -8.65 6.76 -8.87
CA VAL A 91 -7.47 6.85 -9.73
C VAL A 91 -6.79 5.51 -9.95
N CYS A 92 -7.15 4.46 -9.20
CA CYS A 92 -6.55 3.15 -9.36
C CYS A 92 -7.02 2.50 -10.67
N PRO A 93 -6.14 2.28 -11.66
CA PRO A 93 -6.55 1.79 -12.99
C PRO A 93 -7.10 0.35 -12.97
N VAL A 94 -6.74 -0.42 -11.94
CA VAL A 94 -7.14 -1.82 -11.75
C VAL A 94 -8.19 -2.00 -10.66
N THR A 95 -8.74 -0.91 -10.12
CA THR A 95 -9.77 -0.94 -9.06
C THR A 95 -9.36 -1.84 -7.89
N ALA A 96 -8.14 -1.64 -7.37
CA ALA A 96 -7.60 -2.44 -6.27
C ALA A 96 -7.94 -1.89 -4.88
N ILE A 97 -8.50 -0.68 -4.81
CA ILE A 97 -8.62 0.08 -3.56
C ILE A 97 -10.08 0.17 -3.18
N PHE A 98 -10.40 -0.23 -1.95
CA PHE A 98 -11.77 -0.23 -1.44
C PHE A 98 -11.80 0.36 -0.03
N PRO A 99 -12.86 1.09 0.37
CA PRO A 99 -13.07 1.38 1.78
C PRO A 99 -13.28 0.06 2.52
N GLU A 100 -12.78 -0.04 3.75
CA GLU A 100 -12.76 -1.31 4.50
C GLU A 100 -14.12 -2.02 4.55
N ALA A 101 -15.21 -1.25 4.69
CA ALA A 101 -16.58 -1.78 4.75
C ALA A 101 -17.09 -2.36 3.43
N SER A 102 -16.49 -1.99 2.30
CA SER A 102 -16.90 -2.40 0.95
C SER A 102 -15.91 -3.34 0.28
N VAL A 103 -14.93 -3.87 1.02
CA VAL A 103 -14.00 -4.88 0.49
C VAL A 103 -14.80 -6.14 0.12
N PRO A 104 -14.72 -6.62 -1.14
CA PRO A 104 -15.38 -7.85 -1.57
C PRO A 104 -15.04 -9.05 -0.70
N GLU A 105 -15.99 -9.98 -0.55
CA GLU A 105 -15.86 -11.14 0.34
C GLU A 105 -14.59 -11.97 0.05
N GLN A 106 -14.24 -12.15 -1.22
CA GLN A 106 -13.03 -12.87 -1.63
C GLN A 106 -11.71 -12.22 -1.18
N TRP A 107 -11.72 -10.92 -0.86
CA TRP A 107 -10.52 -10.14 -0.51
C TRP A 107 -10.53 -9.64 0.94
N GLN A 108 -11.43 -10.16 1.78
CA GLN A 108 -11.50 -9.80 3.21
C GLN A 108 -10.18 -10.07 3.97
N SER A 109 -9.39 -11.04 3.51
CA SER A 109 -8.05 -11.32 4.04
C SER A 109 -7.07 -10.15 3.88
N TYR A 110 -7.24 -9.32 2.84
CA TYR A 110 -6.38 -8.17 2.57
C TYR A 110 -6.54 -7.06 3.60
N ILE A 111 -7.67 -7.00 4.31
CA ILE A 111 -7.82 -6.06 5.41
C ILE A 111 -6.79 -6.39 6.49
N LYS A 112 -6.74 -7.64 6.94
CA LYS A 112 -5.75 -8.07 7.94
C LYS A 112 -4.32 -7.89 7.43
N LEU A 113 -4.10 -8.11 6.13
CA LEU A 113 -2.78 -7.96 5.52
C LEU A 113 -2.26 -6.52 5.57
N ASN A 114 -3.09 -5.53 5.21
CA ASN A 114 -2.70 -4.11 5.26
C ASN A 114 -2.38 -3.68 6.70
N TYR A 115 -3.13 -4.16 7.69
CA TYR A 115 -2.85 -3.89 9.10
C TYR A 115 -1.58 -4.58 9.60
N ALA A 116 -1.42 -5.87 9.28
CA ALA A 116 -0.29 -6.67 9.71
C ALA A 116 1.04 -6.22 9.07
N ALA A 117 1.00 -5.59 7.89
CA ALA A 117 2.15 -4.96 7.25
C ALA A 117 2.81 -3.90 8.14
N PHE A 118 2.04 -3.20 8.96
CA PHE A 118 2.53 -2.15 9.87
C PHE A 118 2.47 -2.54 11.35
N GLY A 119 2.06 -3.77 11.66
CA GLY A 119 1.94 -4.25 13.05
C GLY A 119 0.78 -3.65 13.81
N VAL A 120 -0.15 -3.01 13.10
CA VAL A 120 -1.36 -2.44 13.67
C VAL A 120 -2.38 -3.55 13.89
N LYS A 121 -3.10 -3.50 15.02
CA LYS A 121 -4.23 -4.42 15.26
C LYS A 121 -5.46 -3.92 14.51
N LYS A 122 -6.10 -4.83 13.79
CA LYS A 122 -7.45 -4.59 13.26
C LYS A 122 -8.46 -4.52 14.42
#